data_AF-A0A1S2T7Z1-F1
#
_entry.id   AF-A0A1S2T7Z1-F1
#
_cell.length_a   1.000
_cell.length_b   1.000
_cell.length_c   1.000
_cell.angle_alpha   90.00
_cell.angle_beta   90.00
_cell.angle_gamma   90.00
#
_symmetry.space_group_name_H-M   'P 1'
#
loop_
_entity.id
_entity.type
_entity.pdbx_description
1 polymer ?
#
loop_
_entity_poly.entity_id
_entity_poly.type
_entity_poly.pdbx_seq_one_letter_code
_entity_poly.pdbx_strand_id
1 'polypeptide(L)'
;MMRLSVLLATIFFYMLIAPVAFAKWDEERDMTINGKDELVYYFKVNEQGQKLVLDKYVKRLIFVQKDRLYKRSIKQIKIDGVPVETMSDPFSHYPEQTAITFENKDEVLKKLFLAKAIEVDVQYGRDQGVSIFKIK
;
A
#
# COMPACT_ATOMS: atom_id res chain seq x y z
N MET A 1 23.81 -22.40 39.21
CA MET A 1 23.82 -22.41 37.72
C MET A 1 22.44 -22.55 37.07
N MET A 2 21.45 -23.21 37.71
CA MET A 2 20.12 -23.49 37.11
C MET A 2 19.19 -22.27 36.88
N ARG A 3 19.42 -21.13 37.56
CA ARG A 3 18.54 -19.94 37.42
C ARG A 3 18.91 -19.03 36.24
N LEU A 4 20.16 -19.06 35.79
CA LEU A 4 20.63 -18.21 34.69
C LEU A 4 20.21 -18.77 33.33
N SER A 5 20.23 -20.10 33.18
CA SER A 5 19.78 -20.80 31.97
C SER A 5 18.27 -20.66 31.74
N VAL A 6 17.46 -20.68 32.81
CA VAL A 6 16.00 -20.46 32.72
C VAL A 6 15.65 -19.04 32.28
N LEU A 7 16.42 -18.04 32.76
CA LEU A 7 16.27 -16.64 32.37
C LEU A 7 16.64 -16.39 30.90
N LEU A 8 17.74 -16.98 30.44
CA LEU A 8 18.14 -16.91 29.03
C LEU A 8 17.13 -17.60 28.10
N ALA A 9 16.59 -18.75 28.51
CA ALA A 9 15.57 -19.45 27.76
C ALA A 9 14.25 -18.67 27.67
N THR A 10 13.86 -17.95 28.72
CA THR A 10 12.65 -17.10 28.70
C THR A 10 12.81 -15.87 27.81
N ILE A 11 13.98 -15.22 27.83
CA ILE A 11 14.25 -14.07 26.95
C ILE A 11 14.23 -14.50 25.46
N PHE A 12 14.78 -15.68 25.14
CA PHE A 12 14.76 -16.21 23.78
C PHE A 12 13.34 -16.55 23.30
N PHE A 13 12.49 -17.07 24.19
CA PHE A 13 11.10 -17.41 23.86
C PHE A 13 10.24 -16.17 23.61
N TYR A 14 10.44 -15.07 24.33
CA TYR A 14 9.73 -13.80 24.08
C TYR A 14 10.15 -13.12 22.77
N MET A 15 11.37 -13.34 22.29
CA MET A 15 11.83 -12.77 21.01
C MET A 15 11.19 -13.46 19.79
N LEU A 16 10.67 -14.69 19.96
CA LEU A 16 10.00 -15.47 18.91
C LEU A 16 8.51 -15.16 18.74
N ILE A 17 7.90 -14.39 19.66
CA ILE A 17 6.49 -13.97 19.60
C ILE A 17 6.39 -12.51 19.12
N ALA A 18 7.33 -12.07 18.28
CA ALA A 18 7.12 -10.83 17.53
C ALA A 18 5.82 -11.03 16.71
N PRO A 19 4.78 -10.23 16.94
CA PRO A 19 3.58 -10.32 16.12
C PRO A 19 4.01 -10.15 14.67
N VAL A 20 3.59 -11.07 13.79
CA VAL A 20 3.66 -10.87 12.35
C VAL A 20 2.85 -9.60 12.10
N ALA A 21 3.55 -8.47 11.98
CA ALA A 21 2.91 -7.19 11.76
C ALA A 21 2.28 -7.28 10.38
N PHE A 22 0.96 -7.48 10.35
CA PHE A 22 0.19 -7.29 9.14
C PHE A 22 0.37 -5.84 8.70
N ALA A 23 0.48 -5.64 7.39
CA ALA A 23 0.67 -4.34 6.78
C ALA A 23 -0.39 -3.37 7.35
N LYS A 24 0.04 -2.36 8.10
CA LYS A 24 -0.88 -1.41 8.76
C LYS A 24 -1.37 -0.33 7.80
N TRP A 25 -2.25 -0.74 6.88
CA TRP A 25 -3.08 0.16 6.10
C TRP A 25 -3.98 0.99 7.02
N ASP A 26 -4.14 2.27 6.70
CA ASP A 26 -5.08 3.15 7.38
C ASP A 26 -6.50 2.90 6.82
N GLU A 27 -7.53 2.96 7.67
CA GLU A 27 -8.93 2.72 7.27
C GLU A 27 -9.71 4.03 7.21
N GLU A 28 -10.46 4.23 6.13
CA GLU A 28 -11.45 5.30 5.99
C GLU A 28 -12.81 4.65 5.75
N ARG A 29 -13.79 4.96 6.61
CA ARG A 29 -15.14 4.41 6.56
C ARG A 29 -16.08 5.49 6.06
N ASP A 30 -16.67 5.27 4.89
CA ASP A 30 -17.71 6.14 4.35
C ASP A 30 -19.08 5.55 4.70
N MET A 31 -19.85 6.29 5.49
CA MET A 31 -21.24 5.95 5.81
C MET A 31 -22.14 6.64 4.79
N THR A 32 -22.35 6.01 3.64
CA THR A 32 -23.35 6.49 2.69
C THR A 32 -24.74 6.55 3.36
N ILE A 33 -25.47 7.64 3.15
CA ILE A 33 -26.69 8.10 3.88
C ILE A 33 -27.85 7.08 3.92
N ASN A 34 -27.78 5.97 3.19
CA ASN A 34 -28.81 4.92 3.16
C ASN A 34 -28.58 3.74 4.12
N GLY A 35 -27.57 3.79 4.99
CA GLY A 35 -27.43 2.89 6.16
C GLY A 35 -27.29 1.40 5.86
N LYS A 36 -27.08 1.01 4.59
CA LYS A 36 -27.11 -0.39 4.15
C LYS A 36 -25.74 -0.97 3.83
N ASP A 37 -24.76 -0.14 3.47
CA ASP A 37 -23.41 -0.57 3.10
C ASP A 37 -22.35 0.34 3.74
N GLU A 38 -21.54 -0.23 4.62
CA GLU A 38 -20.34 0.42 5.17
C GLU A 38 -19.19 0.22 4.17
N LEU A 39 -18.78 1.28 3.48
CA LEU A 39 -17.65 1.23 2.56
C LEU A 39 -16.37 1.49 3.34
N VAL A 40 -15.51 0.48 3.43
CA VAL A 40 -14.19 0.57 4.07
C VAL A 40 -13.12 0.67 2.99
N TYR A 41 -12.41 1.80 2.96
CA TYR A 41 -11.25 2.04 2.12
C TYR A 41 -9.97 1.87 2.92
N TYR A 42 -9.02 1.13 2.36
CA TYR A 42 -7.68 1.01 2.92
C TYR A 42 -6.76 1.96 2.18
N PHE A 43 -5.94 2.73 2.89
CA PHE A 43 -5.02 3.65 2.24
C PHE A 43 -3.72 3.83 3.03
N LYS A 44 -2.73 4.44 2.39
CA LYS A 44 -1.53 4.96 3.03
C LYS A 44 -1.20 6.33 2.48
N VAL A 45 -0.72 7.22 3.33
CA VAL A 45 -0.14 8.50 2.94
C VAL A 45 1.36 8.46 3.20
N ASN A 46 2.17 8.88 2.23
CA ASN A 46 3.61 8.96 2.40
C ASN A 46 4.07 10.33 2.93
N GLU A 47 5.37 10.46 3.18
CA GLU A 47 5.99 11.69 3.70
C GLU A 47 5.82 12.90 2.75
N GLN A 48 5.58 12.64 1.45
CA GLN A 48 5.34 13.66 0.43
C GLN A 48 3.85 14.05 0.30
N GLY A 49 2.96 13.49 1.14
CA GLY A 49 1.53 13.76 1.12
C GLY A 49 0.77 13.07 -0.04
N GLN A 50 1.40 12.14 -0.75
CA GLN A 50 0.74 11.32 -1.76
C GLN A 50 -0.04 10.21 -1.07
N LYS A 51 -1.22 9.85 -1.59
CA LYS A 51 -2.10 8.81 -1.05
C LYS A 51 -2.12 7.61 -2.00
N LEU A 52 -1.93 6.42 -1.46
CA LEU A 52 -2.11 5.15 -2.16
C LEU A 52 -3.33 4.46 -1.55
N VAL A 53 -4.37 4.25 -2.34
CA VAL A 53 -5.60 3.59 -1.90
C VAL A 53 -5.61 2.16 -2.41
N LEU A 54 -5.90 1.21 -1.52
CA LEU A 54 -6.15 -0.18 -1.85
C LEU A 54 -7.66 -0.40 -2.03
N ASP A 55 -8.07 -0.55 -3.29
CA ASP A 55 -9.45 -0.87 -3.67
C ASP A 55 -9.60 -2.39 -3.70
N LYS A 56 -10.08 -2.96 -2.60
CA LYS A 56 -10.25 -4.42 -2.41
C LYS A 56 -11.32 -5.02 -3.32
N TYR A 57 -12.30 -4.23 -3.76
CA TYR A 57 -13.45 -4.72 -4.52
C TYR A 57 -13.08 -4.91 -6.00
N VAL A 58 -12.33 -3.94 -6.56
CA VAL A 58 -11.83 -4.00 -7.94
C VAL A 58 -10.44 -4.67 -8.02
N LYS A 59 -9.80 -4.89 -6.86
CA LYS A 59 -8.46 -5.48 -6.69
C LYS A 59 -7.40 -4.68 -7.45
N ARG A 60 -7.30 -3.39 -7.13
CA ARG A 60 -6.36 -2.43 -7.75
C ARG A 60 -5.80 -1.49 -6.69
N LEU A 61 -4.76 -0.76 -7.05
CA LEU A 61 -4.35 0.43 -6.31
C LEU A 61 -4.84 1.70 -7.02
N ILE A 62 -5.08 2.75 -6.25
CA ILE A 62 -5.32 4.09 -6.79
C ILE A 62 -4.27 5.02 -6.20
N PHE A 63 -3.40 5.53 -7.07
CA PHE A 63 -2.42 6.53 -6.69
C PHE A 63 -3.04 7.93 -6.83
N VAL A 64 -3.09 8.66 -5.72
CA VAL A 64 -3.65 10.00 -5.61
C VAL A 64 -2.56 10.99 -5.20
N GLN A 65 -2.45 12.05 -5.98
CA GLN A 65 -1.59 13.20 -5.68
C GLN A 65 -2.40 14.45 -5.99
N LYS A 66 -2.52 15.32 -4.97
CA LYS A 66 -3.39 16.50 -5.01
C LYS A 66 -2.98 17.55 -6.04
N ASP A 67 -1.73 17.55 -6.49
CA ASP A 67 -1.20 18.70 -7.21
C ASP A 67 -0.04 18.34 -8.14
N ARG A 68 -0.32 18.21 -9.45
CA ARG A 68 0.66 18.24 -10.55
C ARG A 68 -0.02 18.76 -11.81
N LEU A 69 0.67 19.64 -12.54
CA LEU A 69 0.21 20.26 -13.78
C LEU A 69 0.22 19.32 -15.00
N TYR A 70 0.81 18.13 -14.87
CA TYR A 70 1.05 17.20 -15.98
C TYR A 70 0.40 15.85 -15.71
N LYS A 71 -0.14 15.25 -16.78
CA LYS A 71 -0.58 13.85 -16.79
C LYS A 71 0.54 12.94 -16.29
N ARG A 72 0.16 11.96 -15.48
CA ARG A 72 1.07 10.96 -14.93
C ARG A 72 0.71 9.55 -15.36
N SER A 73 1.73 8.70 -15.43
CA SER A 73 1.58 7.27 -15.66
C SER A 73 2.42 6.51 -14.65
N ILE A 74 1.95 5.34 -14.24
CA ILE A 74 2.71 4.44 -13.39
C ILE A 74 3.46 3.46 -14.29
N LYS A 75 4.78 3.41 -14.17
CA LYS A 75 5.61 2.52 -14.99
C LYS A 75 5.78 1.16 -14.37
N GLN A 76 5.95 1.15 -13.05
CA GLN A 76 6.20 -0.05 -12.29
C GLN A 76 5.78 0.20 -10.84
N ILE A 77 5.44 -0.88 -10.15
CA ILE A 77 5.45 -0.90 -8.69
C ILE A 77 6.44 -1.95 -8.20
N LYS A 78 6.95 -1.74 -7.01
CA LYS A 78 7.69 -2.76 -6.26
C LYS A 78 7.01 -2.97 -4.92
N ILE A 79 6.79 -4.23 -4.57
CA ILE A 79 6.29 -4.63 -3.25
C ILE A 79 7.47 -5.25 -2.53
N ASP A 80 7.90 -4.64 -1.42
CA ASP A 80 9.08 -5.06 -0.67
C ASP A 80 10.33 -5.23 -1.56
N GLY A 81 10.52 -4.30 -2.51
CA GLY A 81 11.63 -4.30 -3.47
C GLY A 81 11.44 -5.25 -4.67
N VAL A 82 10.42 -6.11 -4.66
CA VAL A 82 10.14 -7.03 -5.77
C VAL A 82 9.26 -6.34 -6.82
N PRO A 83 9.70 -6.22 -8.08
CA PRO A 83 8.91 -5.61 -9.14
C PRO A 83 7.66 -6.43 -9.45
N VAL A 84 6.56 -5.73 -9.67
CA VAL A 84 5.28 -6.31 -10.09
C VAL A 84 4.86 -5.64 -11.38
N GLU A 85 4.40 -6.44 -12.34
CA GLU A 85 3.85 -5.94 -13.59
C GLU A 85 2.50 -5.27 -13.35
N THR A 86 2.34 -4.08 -13.92
CA THR A 86 1.16 -3.24 -13.70
C THR A 86 0.75 -2.53 -14.97
N MET A 87 -0.54 -2.30 -15.12
CA MET A 87 -1.07 -1.37 -16.11
C MET A 87 -1.55 -0.11 -15.39
N SER A 88 -1.27 1.06 -15.98
CA SER A 88 -1.70 2.35 -15.44
C SER A 88 -2.85 2.93 -16.25
N ASP A 89 -3.95 3.27 -15.60
CA ASP A 89 -5.09 3.94 -16.21
C ASP A 89 -5.36 5.27 -15.48
N PRO A 90 -4.95 6.42 -16.06
CA PRO A 90 -5.19 7.73 -15.47
C PRO A 90 -6.67 8.11 -15.56
N PHE A 91 -7.28 8.44 -14.43
CA PHE A 91 -8.65 8.95 -14.40
C PHE A 91 -8.72 10.39 -14.93
N SER A 92 -9.83 10.73 -15.59
CA SER A 92 -10.03 12.02 -16.25
C SER A 92 -10.37 13.20 -15.32
N HIS A 93 -10.60 12.98 -14.02
CA HIS A 93 -11.13 14.00 -13.09
C HIS A 93 -10.23 14.25 -11.86
N TYR A 94 -10.43 15.41 -11.20
CA TYR A 94 -9.60 15.98 -10.12
C TYR A 94 -9.88 15.40 -8.71
N PRO A 95 -8.89 15.36 -7.79
CA PRO A 95 -7.45 15.44 -8.06
C PRO A 95 -7.08 14.24 -8.92
N GLU A 96 -6.21 14.43 -9.93
CA GLU A 96 -5.87 13.36 -10.88
C GLU A 96 -5.61 12.10 -10.07
N GLN A 97 -6.25 10.99 -10.43
CA GLN A 97 -6.05 9.69 -9.81
C GLN A 97 -5.47 8.80 -10.89
N THR A 98 -4.69 7.80 -10.49
CA THR A 98 -4.19 6.80 -11.44
C THR A 98 -4.50 5.43 -10.90
N ALA A 99 -5.36 4.69 -11.59
CA ALA A 99 -5.57 3.28 -11.28
C ALA A 99 -4.33 2.50 -11.70
N ILE A 100 -3.93 1.59 -10.83
CA ILE A 100 -2.85 0.63 -11.06
C ILE A 100 -3.51 -0.74 -10.96
N THR A 101 -3.65 -1.39 -12.12
CA THR A 101 -4.25 -2.72 -12.20
C THR A 101 -3.17 -3.77 -12.42
N PHE A 102 -3.50 -5.00 -12.06
CA PHE A 102 -2.60 -6.16 -12.08
C PHE A 102 -3.18 -7.23 -12.98
N GLU A 103 -2.32 -7.99 -13.65
CA GLU A 103 -2.73 -9.20 -14.36
C GLU A 103 -3.21 -10.26 -13.37
N ASN A 104 -2.35 -10.64 -12.41
CA ASN A 104 -2.70 -11.57 -11.34
C ASN A 104 -3.21 -10.86 -10.08
N LYS A 105 -4.44 -10.35 -10.16
CA LYS A 105 -5.06 -9.51 -9.11
C LYS A 105 -5.05 -10.14 -7.71
N ASP A 106 -5.38 -11.43 -7.60
CA ASP A 106 -5.52 -12.10 -6.30
C ASP A 106 -4.19 -12.34 -5.60
N GLU A 107 -3.17 -12.75 -6.35
CA GLU A 107 -1.83 -12.93 -5.79
C GLU A 107 -1.23 -11.60 -5.34
N VAL A 108 -1.34 -10.56 -6.19
CA VAL A 108 -0.82 -9.23 -5.86
C VAL A 108 -1.55 -8.64 -4.67
N LEU A 109 -2.86 -8.80 -4.56
CA LEU A 109 -3.62 -8.33 -3.42
C LEU A 109 -3.13 -8.94 -2.10
N LYS A 110 -2.85 -10.25 -2.07
CA LYS A 110 -2.26 -10.91 -0.89
C LYS A 110 -0.90 -10.32 -0.52
N LYS A 111 -0.04 -10.05 -1.52
CA LYS A 111 1.26 -9.41 -1.30
C LYS A 111 1.10 -7.99 -0.73
N LEU A 112 0.17 -7.19 -1.26
CA LEU A 112 -0.12 -5.84 -0.78
C LEU A 112 -0.59 -5.79 0.68
N PHE A 113 -1.36 -6.79 1.13
CA PHE A 113 -1.80 -6.91 2.53
C PHE A 113 -0.69 -7.33 3.50
N LEU A 114 0.41 -7.88 3.00
CA LEU A 114 1.56 -8.32 3.80
C LEU A 114 2.78 -7.41 3.60
N ALA A 115 2.68 -6.43 2.71
CA ALA A 115 3.77 -5.56 2.32
C ALA A 115 4.25 -4.69 3.48
N LYS A 116 5.56 -4.53 3.61
CA LYS A 116 6.16 -3.53 4.52
C LYS A 116 6.34 -2.20 3.81
N ALA A 117 6.68 -2.25 2.52
CA ALA A 117 6.86 -1.08 1.68
C ALA A 117 6.31 -1.32 0.27
N ILE A 118 5.75 -0.26 -0.30
CA ILE A 118 5.35 -0.22 -1.71
C ILE A 118 6.05 0.98 -2.35
N GLU A 119 6.79 0.73 -3.40
CA GLU A 119 7.40 1.75 -4.24
C GLU A 119 6.60 1.86 -5.53
N VAL A 120 6.31 3.09 -5.94
CA VAL A 120 5.57 3.38 -7.17
C VAL A 120 6.44 4.27 -8.04
N ASP A 121 6.84 3.75 -9.20
CA ASP A 121 7.61 4.49 -10.19
C ASP A 121 6.66 5.33 -11.04
N VAL A 122 6.64 6.63 -10.78
CA VAL A 122 5.74 7.59 -11.40
C VAL A 122 6.47 8.39 -12.45
N GLN A 123 5.92 8.42 -13.67
CA GLN A 123 6.35 9.35 -14.72
C GLN A 123 5.39 10.54 -14.78
N TYR A 124 5.95 11.75 -14.75
CA TYR A 124 5.24 13.03 -14.86
C TYR A 124 5.69 13.76 -16.13
N GLY A 125 5.04 13.48 -17.26
CA GLY A 125 5.51 13.97 -18.55
C GLY A 125 6.96 13.51 -18.84
N ARG A 126 7.91 14.45 -18.74
CA ARG A 126 9.35 14.17 -18.96
C ARG A 126 10.11 13.79 -17.69
N ASP A 127 9.54 14.07 -16.52
CA ASP A 127 10.18 13.79 -15.25
C ASP A 127 9.80 12.40 -14.72
N GLN A 128 10.67 11.82 -13.91
CA GLN A 128 10.40 10.55 -13.22
C GLN A 128 10.69 10.72 -11.73
N GLY A 129 9.93 9.99 -10.91
CA GLY A 129 10.14 9.96 -9.47
C GLY A 129 9.61 8.67 -8.86
N VAL A 130 10.16 8.30 -7.71
CA VAL A 130 9.74 7.12 -6.96
C VAL A 130 8.99 7.57 -5.73
N SER A 131 7.75 7.10 -5.59
CA SER A 131 6.90 7.35 -4.43
C SER A 131 6.91 6.14 -3.52
N ILE A 132 7.43 6.29 -2.30
CA ILE A 132 7.60 5.20 -1.34
C ILE A 132 6.53 5.29 -0.26
N PHE A 133 5.79 4.20 -0.05
CA PHE A 133 4.77 4.04 0.97
C PHE A 133 5.20 2.99 1.98
N LYS A 134 5.45 3.41 3.22
CA LYS A 134 5.74 2.51 4.34
C LYS A 134 4.42 2.05 4.95
N ILE A 135 4.12 0.76 4.87
CA ILE A 135 2.85 0.21 5.35
C ILE A 135 2.94 -0.26 6.82
N LYS A 136 4.14 -0.66 7.29
CA LYS A 136 4.48 -1.26 8.60
C LYS A 136 4.06 -2.71 8.76
#